data_AF-A0A843DNQ4-F1
#
_entry.id   AF-A0A843DNQ4-F1
#
_cell.length_a   1.000
_cell.length_b   1.000
_cell.length_c   1.000
_cell.angle_alpha   90.00
_cell.angle_beta   90.00
_cell.angle_gamma   90.00
#
_symmetry.space_group_name_H-M   'P 1'
#
loop_
_entity.id
_entity.type
_entity.pdbx_description
1 polymer ?
#
loop_
_entity_poly.entity_id
_entity_poly.type
_entity_poly.pdbx_seq_one_letter_code
_entity_poly.pdbx_strand_id
1 'polypeptide(L)' 'MRTWRDIPELCDAGVFRRVLAEEGSFDRVARRLSCNRMSVRRAALVHGVESPYFVVPKYLRRRG' A
#
# COMPACT_ATOMS: atom_id res chain seq x y z
N MET A 1 7.91 -10.55 12.66
CA MET A 1 7.00 -10.17 11.56
C MET A 1 7.60 -8.97 10.85
N ARG A 2 7.79 -9.02 9.51
CA ARG A 2 8.38 -7.91 8.74
C ARG A 2 7.42 -6.72 8.71
N THR A 3 7.92 -5.51 8.97
CA THR A 3 7.14 -4.28 8.83
C THR A 3 7.21 -3.78 7.39
N TRP A 4 6.35 -2.83 7.01
CA TRP A 4 6.37 -2.25 5.66
C TRP A 4 7.72 -1.57 5.31
N ARG A 5 8.49 -1.15 6.33
CA ARG A 5 9.83 -0.58 6.14
C ARG A 5 10.89 -1.62 5.79
N ASP A 6 10.65 -2.89 6.12
CA ASP A 6 11.55 -3.99 5.81
C ASP A 6 11.30 -4.55 4.39
N ILE A 7 10.31 -4.03 3.67
CA ILE A 7 9.88 -4.50 2.35
C ILE A 7 10.19 -3.39 1.34
N PRO A 8 11.28 -3.51 0.56
CA PRO A 8 11.70 -2.45 -0.34
C PRO A 8 10.61 -2.08 -1.37
N GLU A 9 9.80 -3.06 -1.79
CA GLU A 9 8.68 -2.86 -2.73
C GLU A 9 7.52 -2.05 -2.14
N LEU A 10 7.39 -2.01 -0.81
CA LEU A 10 6.42 -1.16 -0.10
C LEU A 10 7.02 0.19 0.31
N CYS A 11 8.35 0.33 0.32
CA CYS A 11 9.04 1.55 0.70
C CYS A 11 9.26 2.50 -0.48
N ASP A 12 9.27 1.97 -1.71
CA ASP A 12 9.35 2.76 -2.93
C ASP A 12 7.94 3.01 -3.48
N ALA A 13 7.55 4.29 -3.56
CA ALA A 13 6.23 4.69 -4.05
C ALA A 13 5.98 4.27 -5.51
N GLY A 14 7.01 4.28 -6.36
CA GLY A 14 6.91 3.92 -7.77
C GLY A 14 6.73 2.42 -7.96
N VAL A 15 7.54 1.62 -7.27
CA VAL A 15 7.39 0.15 -7.25
C VAL A 15 6.04 -0.23 -6.66
N PHE A 16 5.65 0.40 -5.54
CA PHE A 16 4.37 0.12 -4.89
C PHE A 16 3.17 0.42 -5.80
N ARG A 17 3.17 1.58 -6.49
CA ARG A 17 2.12 1.91 -7.47
C ARG A 17 2.04 0.88 -8.59
N ARG A 18 3.18 0.44 -9.12
CA ARG A 18 3.22 -0.55 -10.20
C ARG A 18 2.68 -1.90 -9.76
N VAL A 19 3.15 -2.42 -8.62
CA VAL A 19 2.69 -3.69 -8.06
C VAL A 19 1.20 -3.64 -7.73
N LEU A 20 0.72 -2.50 -7.20
CA LEU A 20 -0.70 -2.30 -6.93
C LEU A 20 -1.54 -2.25 -8.21
N ALA A 21 -1.03 -1.62 -9.27
CA ALA A 21 -1.68 -1.57 -10.57
C ALA A 21 -1.73 -2.96 -11.25
N GLU A 22 -0.69 -3.78 -11.09
CA GLU A 22 -0.64 -5.15 -11.63
C GLU A 22 -1.57 -6.11 -10.86
N GLU A 23 -1.59 -6.04 -9.52
CA GLU A 23 -2.38 -6.97 -8.70
C GLU A 23 -3.84 -6.54 -8.52
N GLY A 24 -4.12 -5.24 -8.56
CA GLY A 24 -5.46 -4.66 -8.42
C GLY A 24 -6.05 -4.72 -7.00
N SER A 25 -5.37 -5.31 -6.01
CA SER A 25 -5.89 -5.40 -4.63
C SER A 25 -4.78 -5.48 -3.58
N PHE A 26 -4.95 -4.77 -2.47
CA PHE A 26 -4.04 -4.83 -1.32
C PHE A 26 -3.88 -6.23 -0.73
N ASP A 27 -4.90 -7.09 -0.83
CA ASP A 27 -4.82 -8.46 -0.31
C ASP A 27 -3.88 -9.33 -1.15
N ARG A 28 -3.94 -9.14 -2.48
CA ARG A 28 -3.03 -9.83 -3.42
C ARG A 28 -1.60 -9.32 -3.30
N VAL A 29 -1.43 -8.00 -3.17
CA VAL A 29 -0.11 -7.40 -2.89
C VAL A 29 0.48 -7.94 -1.57
N ALA A 30 -0.35 -8.04 -0.53
CA ALA A 30 0.07 -8.60 0.76
C ALA A 30 0.52 -10.06 0.64
N ARG A 31 -0.23 -10.90 -0.09
CA ARG A 31 0.16 -12.29 -0.36
C ARG A 31 1.44 -12.39 -1.18
N ARG A 32 1.54 -11.59 -2.25
CA ARG A 32 2.70 -11.57 -3.14
C ARG A 32 3.98 -11.16 -2.41
N LEU A 33 3.90 -10.13 -1.58
CA LEU A 33 5.04 -9.64 -0.79
C LEU A 33 5.19 -10.36 0.56
N SER A 34 4.41 -11.44 0.80
CA SER A 34 4.39 -12.21 2.04
C SER A 34 4.36 -11.32 3.29
N CYS A 35 3.51 -10.30 3.26
CA CYS A 35 3.42 -9.28 4.29
C CYS A 35 1.98 -9.11 4.80
N ASN A 36 1.84 -8.40 5.93
CA ASN A 36 0.52 -8.11 6.48
C ASN A 36 -0.18 -7.03 5.64
N ARG A 37 -1.48 -7.20 5.38
CA ARG A 37 -2.33 -6.18 4.73
C ARG A 37 -2.25 -4.81 5.41
N MET A 38 -2.03 -4.77 6.73
CA MET A 38 -1.82 -3.52 7.46
C MET A 38 -0.53 -2.79 7.03
N SER A 39 0.52 -3.54 6.69
CA SER A 39 1.78 -2.98 6.15
C SER A 39 1.55 -2.34 4.79
N VAL A 40 0.83 -3.03 3.90
CA VAL A 40 0.43 -2.51 2.58
C VAL A 40 -0.41 -1.24 2.71
N ARG A 41 -1.39 -1.24 3.61
CA ARG A 41 -2.24 -0.07 3.86
C ARG A 41 -1.43 1.11 4.40
N ARG A 42 -0.45 0.87 5.27
CA ARG A 42 0.41 1.92 5.84
C ARG A 42 1.35 2.49 4.77
N ALA A 43 1.93 1.66 3.92
CA ALA A 43 2.71 2.09 2.76
C ALA A 43 1.87 2.95 1.79
N ALA A 44 0.64 2.53 1.49
CA ALA A 44 -0.28 3.30 0.67
C ALA A 44 -0.56 4.70 1.25
N LEU A 45 -0.74 4.79 2.57
CA LEU A 45 -0.91 6.07 3.27
C LEU A 45 0.34 6.94 3.23
N VAL A 46 1.52 6.36 3.46
CA VAL A 46 2.79 7.08 3.44
C VAL A 46 3.11 7.62 2.05
N HIS A 47 2.83 6.84 1.00
CA HIS A 47 3.15 7.21 -0.39
C HIS A 47 2.00 7.94 -1.11
N GLY A 48 0.88 8.19 -0.44
CA GLY A 48 -0.30 8.83 -1.03
C GLY A 48 -0.87 8.04 -2.22
N VAL A 49 -0.78 6.70 -2.18
CA VAL A 49 -1.27 5.83 -3.25
C VAL A 49 -2.68 5.41 -2.92
N GLU A 50 -3.65 6.01 -3.61
CA GLU A 50 -5.05 5.59 -3.55
C GLU A 50 -5.18 4.29 -4.36
N SER A 51 -5.65 3.21 -3.73
CA SER A 51 -6.01 2.02 -4.50
C SER A 51 -7.27 2.33 -5.31
N PRO A 52 -7.36 1.92 -6.59
CA PRO A 52 -8.55 2.15 -7.41
C PRO A 52 -9.82 1.52 -6.80
N TYR A 53 -9.66 0.50 -5.95
CA TYR A 53 -10.75 -0.15 -5.20
C TYR A 53 -10.82 0.27 -3.72
N PHE A 54 -9.97 1.19 -3.28
CA PHE A 54 -9.95 1.68 -1.90
C PHE A 54 -10.23 3.18 -1.90
N VAL A 55 -11.51 3.52 -1.78
CA VAL A 55 -11.92 4.90 -1.48
C VAL A 55 -11.29 5.26 -0.15
N VAL A 56 -10.29 6.16 -0.15
CA VAL A 56 -9.76 6.73 1.09
C VAL A 56 -10.95 7.37 1.79
N PRO A 57 -11.34 6.91 3.00
CA PRO A 57 -12.46 7.51 3.68
C PRO A 57 -12.17 9.00 3.89
N LYS A 58 -13.13 9.87 3.56
CA LYS A 58 -12.96 11.34 3.60
C LYS A 58 -12.33 11.86 4.90
N TYR A 59 -12.49 11.16 6.03
CA TYR A 59 -11.89 11.52 7.32
C TYR A 59 -10.36 11.39 7.37
N LEU A 60 -9.74 10.66 6.43
CA LEU A 60 -8.29 10.54 6.32
C LEU A 60 -7.68 11.56 5.34
N ARG A 61 -8.51 12.28 4.55
CA ARG A 61 -8.10 13.45 3.75
C ARG A 61 -7.96 14.71 4.62
N ARG A 62 -7.20 14.64 5.72
CA ARG A 62 -6.88 15.85 6.50
C ARG A 62 -5.38 15.98 6.77
N ARG A 63 -4.90 17.18 6.39
CA ARG A 63 -3.60 17.83 6.57
C ARG A 63 -2.56 17.32 5.55
N GLY A 64 -2.13 18.13 4.58
CA GLY A 64 -1.78 19.55 4.68
C GLY A 64 -0.27 19.63 4.71
#